data_AF-A0A939P7V6-F1
#
_entry.id   AF-A0A939P7V6-F1
#
_cell.length_a   1.000
_cell.length_b   1.000
_cell.length_c   1.000
_cell.angle_alpha   90.00
_cell.angle_beta   90.00
_cell.angle_gamma   90.00
#
_symmetry.space_group_name_H-M   'P 1'
#
loop_
_entity.id
_entity.type
_entity.pdbx_description
1 polymer ?
#
loop_
_entity_poly.entity_id
_entity_poly.type
_entity_poly.pdbx_seq_one_letter_code
_entity_poly.pdbx_strand_id
1 'polypeptide(L)'
;MTESMGPLVGYVHSDDLPWVNAGPVGLQVLRVSADTWVVRNRFQAGFQLPTHKHTGSVHAFTFSGRWRYKEYGVDYVAGTFIHEPPGSIHTLTIEEDSDILFIIEGAFIEFDKDGNISGIVDGESTLNAYFALCDAAGIPRPDGILP
;
A
#
# COMPACT_ATOMS: atom_id res chain seq x y z
N MET A 1 19.37 -19.90 27.81
CA MET A 1 18.76 -20.12 26.49
C MET A 1 19.18 -18.95 25.63
N THR A 2 20.10 -19.15 24.70
CA THR A 2 20.46 -18.14 23.72
C THR A 2 19.37 -18.14 22.67
N GLU A 3 18.44 -17.19 22.72
CA GLU A 3 17.62 -16.87 21.56
C GLU A 3 18.60 -16.54 20.44
N SER A 4 18.61 -17.34 19.37
CA SER A 4 19.29 -16.92 18.15
C SER A 4 18.46 -15.78 17.60
N MET A 5 18.83 -14.53 17.95
CA MET A 5 18.37 -13.39 17.17
C MET A 5 18.74 -13.70 15.73
N GLY A 6 17.74 -13.69 14.85
CA GLY A 6 17.97 -13.83 13.43
C GLY A 6 18.95 -12.77 12.91
N PRO A 7 19.25 -12.76 11.61
CA PRO A 7 20.09 -11.73 11.04
C PRO A 7 19.55 -10.33 11.41
N LEU A 8 20.45 -9.41 11.81
CA LEU A 8 20.12 -8.02 12.12
C LEU A 8 19.39 -7.32 10.95
N VAL A 9 19.64 -7.79 9.73
CA VAL A 9 19.01 -7.32 8.50
C VAL A 9 17.98 -8.35 8.06
N GLY A 10 16.70 -7.99 8.13
CA GLY A 10 15.61 -8.77 7.55
C GLY A 10 15.53 -8.58 6.04
N TYR A 11 15.00 -9.58 5.35
CA TYR A 11 14.69 -9.51 3.92
C TYR A 11 13.39 -10.26 3.66
N VAL A 12 12.71 -9.89 2.57
CA VAL A 12 11.57 -10.64 2.04
C VAL A 12 11.67 -10.62 0.52
N HIS A 13 11.52 -11.77 -0.13
CA HIS A 13 11.39 -11.83 -1.58
C HIS A 13 9.92 -11.68 -1.94
N SER A 14 9.58 -10.88 -2.95
CA SER A 14 8.17 -10.66 -3.31
C SER A 14 7.47 -11.94 -3.76
N ASP A 15 8.20 -12.92 -4.27
CA ASP A 15 7.61 -14.20 -4.69
C ASP A 15 7.23 -15.10 -3.49
N ASP A 16 7.77 -14.82 -2.29
CA ASP A 16 7.40 -15.50 -1.05
C ASP A 16 6.13 -14.92 -0.42
N LEU A 17 5.66 -13.77 -0.92
CA LEU A 17 4.42 -13.12 -0.49
C LEU A 17 3.33 -13.38 -1.54
N PRO A 18 2.19 -14.00 -1.19
CA PRO A 18 1.13 -14.20 -2.16
C PRO A 18 0.50 -12.87 -2.61
N TRP A 19 0.13 -12.78 -3.88
CA TRP A 19 -0.80 -11.74 -4.30
C TRP A 19 -2.21 -12.11 -3.86
N VAL A 20 -2.88 -11.20 -3.16
CA VAL A 20 -4.33 -11.29 -2.88
C VAL A 20 -5.04 -10.08 -3.45
N ASN A 21 -6.34 -10.22 -3.76
CA ASN A 21 -7.10 -9.15 -4.42
C ASN A 21 -8.26 -8.67 -3.55
N ALA A 22 -8.32 -7.36 -3.32
CA ALA A 22 -9.50 -6.64 -2.87
C ALA A 22 -10.19 -6.00 -4.09
N GLY A 23 -11.05 -6.77 -4.76
CA GLY A 23 -11.66 -6.33 -6.02
C GLY A 23 -10.59 -6.03 -7.09
N PRO A 24 -10.52 -4.81 -7.64
CA PRO A 24 -9.54 -4.43 -8.67
C PRO A 24 -8.12 -4.13 -8.13
N VAL A 25 -7.89 -4.32 -6.83
CA VAL A 25 -6.61 -4.00 -6.17
C VAL A 25 -5.93 -5.28 -5.71
N GLY A 26 -4.83 -5.63 -6.37
CA GLY A 26 -3.86 -6.60 -5.87
C GLY A 26 -3.00 -6.00 -4.77
N LEU A 27 -2.70 -6.79 -3.74
CA LEU A 27 -1.97 -6.38 -2.55
C LEU A 27 -0.91 -7.42 -2.17
N GLN A 28 0.30 -6.94 -1.87
CA GLN A 28 1.31 -7.61 -1.06
C GLN A 28 1.71 -6.67 0.08
N VAL A 29 1.79 -7.20 1.30
CA VAL A 29 2.30 -6.48 2.48
C VAL A 29 3.71 -6.94 2.76
N LEU A 30 4.69 -6.04 2.61
CA LEU A 30 6.13 -6.37 2.71
C LEU A 30 6.67 -6.12 4.10
N ARG A 31 6.20 -5.05 4.76
CA ARG A 31 6.67 -4.64 6.08
C ARG A 31 5.57 -3.91 6.84
N VAL A 32 5.48 -4.15 8.15
CA VAL A 32 4.61 -3.39 9.07
C VAL A 32 5.33 -3.19 10.41
N SER A 33 5.58 -1.93 10.77
CA SER A 33 6.00 -1.48 12.10
C SER A 33 4.91 -0.62 12.75
N ALA A 34 5.18 -0.18 13.99
CA ALA A 34 4.27 0.71 14.73
C ALA A 34 3.99 2.05 14.01
N ASP A 35 4.89 2.49 13.13
CA ASP A 35 4.87 3.81 12.51
C ASP A 35 5.02 3.79 10.99
N THR A 36 5.46 2.68 10.39
CA THR A 36 5.77 2.61 8.95
C THR A 36 5.33 1.28 8.38
N TRP A 37 4.80 1.30 7.17
CA TRP A 37 4.39 0.10 6.47
C TRP A 37 4.69 0.21 4.99
N VAL A 38 4.96 -0.94 4.38
CA VAL A 38 5.37 -1.04 2.99
C VAL A 38 4.47 -2.04 2.29
N VAL A 39 3.83 -1.57 1.24
CA VAL A 39 2.94 -2.38 0.40
C VAL A 39 3.31 -2.24 -1.05
N ARG A 40 3.11 -3.33 -1.79
CA ARG A 40 3.12 -3.30 -3.24
C ARG A 40 1.70 -3.56 -3.72
N ASN A 41 1.23 -2.70 -4.59
CA ASN A 41 -0.12 -2.78 -5.12
C ASN A 41 -0.09 -2.94 -6.65
N ARG A 42 -1.01 -3.76 -7.13
CA ARG A 42 -1.34 -3.85 -8.56
C ARG A 42 -2.76 -3.36 -8.73
N PHE A 43 -2.94 -2.25 -9.40
CA PHE A 43 -4.26 -1.68 -9.64
C PHE A 43 -4.70 -1.91 -11.07
N GLN A 44 -5.98 -2.22 -11.26
CA GLN A 44 -6.60 -2.27 -12.58
C GLN A 44 -7.02 -0.87 -13.07
N ALA A 45 -6.95 -0.66 -14.38
CA ALA A 45 -7.40 0.56 -15.05
C ALA A 45 -8.84 0.92 -14.69
N GLY A 46 -9.10 2.22 -14.51
CA GLY A 46 -10.40 2.76 -14.09
C GLY A 46 -10.65 2.71 -12.58
N PHE A 47 -9.74 2.11 -11.79
CA PHE A 47 -9.82 2.18 -10.34
C PHE A 47 -9.54 3.61 -9.84
N GLN A 48 -10.28 4.00 -8.79
CA GLN A 48 -10.07 5.24 -8.06
C GLN A 48 -10.16 4.94 -6.57
N LEU A 49 -9.16 5.39 -5.82
CA LEU A 49 -9.18 5.35 -4.36
C LEU A 49 -10.00 6.54 -3.82
N PRO A 50 -10.70 6.41 -2.68
CA PRO A 50 -11.30 7.57 -2.01
C PRO A 50 -10.29 8.69 -1.80
N THR A 51 -10.76 9.93 -1.81
CA THR A 51 -9.91 11.06 -1.40
C THR A 51 -9.45 10.82 0.03
N HIS A 52 -8.16 10.99 0.29
CA HIS A 52 -7.60 10.69 1.60
C HIS A 52 -6.50 11.66 2.00
N LYS A 53 -6.25 11.75 3.30
CA LYS A 53 -5.18 12.54 3.91
C LYS A 53 -4.14 11.63 4.54
N HIS A 54 -2.87 11.82 4.23
CA HIS A 54 -1.78 11.14 4.94
C HIS A 54 -1.44 11.82 6.27
N THR A 55 -1.26 11.04 7.33
CA THR A 55 -0.81 11.56 8.63
C THR A 55 0.71 11.70 8.71
N GLY A 56 1.45 10.87 7.96
CA GLY A 56 2.91 10.92 7.80
C GLY A 56 3.32 11.04 6.34
N SER A 57 4.61 10.87 6.04
CA SER A 57 5.11 10.95 4.68
C SER A 57 4.80 9.68 3.88
N VAL A 58 4.69 9.81 2.56
CA VAL A 58 4.65 8.67 1.65
C VAL A 58 5.75 8.80 0.62
N HIS A 59 6.44 7.70 0.38
CA HIS A 59 7.32 7.53 -0.77
C HIS A 59 6.75 6.43 -1.65
N ALA A 60 6.68 6.67 -2.95
CA ALA A 60 6.20 5.66 -3.89
C ALA A 60 7.12 5.50 -5.09
N PHE A 61 7.13 4.30 -5.67
CA PHE A 61 7.84 4.02 -6.91
C PHE A 61 6.94 3.24 -7.86
N THR A 62 6.81 3.74 -9.09
CA THR A 62 5.99 3.12 -10.13
C THR A 62 6.84 2.17 -10.96
N PHE A 63 6.53 0.87 -10.93
CA PHE A 63 7.21 -0.13 -11.74
C PHE A 63 6.64 -0.23 -13.16
N SER A 64 5.31 -0.11 -13.29
CA SER A 64 4.62 -0.16 -14.58
C SER A 64 3.29 0.59 -14.53
N GLY A 65 2.74 0.87 -15.72
CA GLY A 65 1.42 1.49 -15.88
C GLY A 65 1.46 3.02 -15.91
N ARG A 66 0.29 3.60 -15.71
CA ARG A 66 0.04 5.05 -15.69
C ARG A 66 -1.08 5.36 -14.72
N TRP A 67 -0.82 6.28 -13.80
CA TRP A 67 -1.76 6.72 -12.79
C TRP A 67 -1.50 8.18 -12.43
N ARG A 68 -2.43 8.81 -11.70
CA ARG A 68 -2.34 10.23 -11.35
C ARG A 68 -3.09 10.57 -10.08
N TYR A 69 -2.71 11.70 -9.49
CA TYR A 69 -3.56 12.44 -8.56
C TYR A 69 -4.46 13.40 -9.33
N LYS A 70 -5.78 13.34 -9.10
CA LYS A 70 -6.76 14.19 -9.79
C LYS A 70 -6.44 15.68 -9.68
N GLU A 71 -5.82 16.07 -8.57
CA GLU A 71 -5.60 17.45 -8.19
C GLU A 71 -4.42 18.11 -8.92
N TYR A 72 -3.49 17.32 -9.47
CA TYR A 72 -2.19 17.86 -9.92
C TYR A 72 -1.99 17.82 -11.44
N GLY A 73 -2.77 17.04 -12.19
CA GLY A 73 -2.66 16.96 -13.65
C GLY A 73 -1.34 16.37 -14.16
N VAL A 74 -0.66 15.58 -13.33
CA VAL A 74 0.61 14.90 -13.66
C VAL A 74 0.36 13.40 -13.77
N ASP A 75 0.88 12.80 -14.84
CA ASP A 75 0.92 11.35 -14.99
C ASP A 75 2.19 10.76 -14.38
N TYR A 76 2.01 9.79 -13.50
CA TYR A 76 3.07 8.98 -12.93
C TYR A 76 3.13 7.65 -13.69
N VAL A 77 4.29 7.39 -14.30
CA VAL A 77 4.55 6.23 -15.16
C VAL A 77 5.77 5.45 -14.66
N ALA A 78 6.05 4.29 -15.27
CA ALA A 78 7.22 3.47 -14.94
C ALA A 78 8.51 4.31 -14.74
N GLY A 79 9.19 4.08 -13.61
CA GLY A 79 10.41 4.81 -13.22
C GLY A 79 10.16 6.10 -12.43
N THR A 80 8.90 6.47 -12.19
CA THR A 80 8.57 7.65 -11.38
C THR A 80 8.72 7.35 -9.89
N PHE A 81 9.50 8.20 -9.20
CA PHE A 81 9.52 8.29 -7.75
C PHE A 81 8.63 9.44 -7.28
N ILE A 82 7.87 9.21 -6.23
CA ILE A 82 6.91 10.16 -5.66
C ILE A 82 7.27 10.36 -4.18
N HIS A 83 7.21 11.61 -3.73
CA HIS A 83 7.21 11.96 -2.32
C HIS A 83 5.98 12.82 -2.02
N GLU A 84 5.21 12.39 -1.04
CA GLU A 84 4.05 13.11 -0.52
C GLU A 84 4.34 13.55 0.91
N PRO A 85 4.31 14.86 1.18
CA PRO A 85 4.54 15.36 2.53
C PRO A 85 3.37 14.99 3.45
N PRO A 86 3.62 14.88 4.77
CA PRO A 86 2.56 14.73 5.76
C PRO A 86 1.47 15.78 5.61
N GLY A 87 0.21 15.36 5.71
CA GLY A 87 -0.95 16.23 5.56
C GLY A 87 -1.38 16.52 4.12
N SER A 88 -0.67 15.97 3.12
CA SER A 88 -1.16 15.94 1.74
C SER A 88 -2.53 15.27 1.66
N ILE A 89 -3.39 15.81 0.79
CA ILE A 89 -4.74 15.31 0.51
C ILE A 89 -4.85 15.17 -1.00
N HIS A 90 -5.21 13.98 -1.47
CA HIS A 90 -5.29 13.70 -2.90
C HIS A 90 -6.24 12.54 -3.20
N THR A 91 -6.52 12.38 -4.50
CA THR A 91 -7.35 11.31 -5.04
C THR A 91 -6.59 10.54 -6.11
N LEU A 92 -6.17 9.33 -5.77
CA LEU A 92 -5.47 8.43 -6.68
C LEU A 92 -6.42 7.85 -7.74
N THR A 93 -6.03 7.94 -9.00
CA THR A 93 -6.74 7.35 -10.15
C THR A 93 -5.80 6.58 -11.05
N ILE A 94 -6.26 5.42 -11.53
CA ILE A 94 -5.48 4.49 -12.35
C ILE A 94 -5.97 4.56 -13.78
N GLU A 95 -5.09 4.95 -14.68
CA GLU A 95 -5.41 5.16 -16.09
C GLU A 95 -5.08 3.91 -16.93
N GLU A 96 -4.03 3.21 -16.55
CA GLU A 96 -3.58 1.93 -17.10
C GLU A 96 -3.18 1.02 -15.94
N ASP A 97 -3.31 -0.31 -16.10
CA ASP A 97 -2.93 -1.28 -15.07
C ASP A 97 -1.52 -0.98 -14.53
N SER A 98 -1.44 -0.74 -13.22
CA SER A 98 -0.24 -0.15 -12.60
C SER A 98 0.28 -1.01 -11.45
N ASP A 99 1.61 -1.12 -11.35
CA ASP A 99 2.32 -1.83 -10.27
C ASP A 99 3.17 -0.80 -9.51
N ILE A 100 2.86 -0.60 -8.23
CA ILE A 100 3.35 0.53 -7.44
C ILE A 100 3.78 0.04 -6.06
N LEU A 101 4.97 0.44 -5.62
CA LEU A 101 5.40 0.32 -4.22
C LEU A 101 5.02 1.59 -3.46
N PHE A 102 4.44 1.46 -2.28
CA PHE A 102 4.27 2.56 -1.32
C PHE A 102 5.00 2.24 -0.01
N ILE A 103 5.71 3.24 0.51
CA ILE A 103 6.33 3.27 1.83
C ILE A 103 5.65 4.40 2.59
N ILE A 104 4.87 4.06 3.60
CA ILE A 104 3.92 4.97 4.25
C ILE A 104 4.27 5.08 5.72
N GLU A 105 4.39 6.31 6.20
CA GLU A 105 4.47 6.61 7.63
C GLU A 105 3.08 6.96 8.19
N GLY A 106 2.74 6.39 9.33
CA GLY A 106 1.45 6.56 10.00
C GLY A 106 0.30 5.91 9.22
N ALA A 107 -0.77 6.67 9.04
CA ALA A 107 -2.02 6.23 8.46
C ALA A 107 -2.45 7.14 7.30
N PHE A 108 -3.46 6.72 6.55
CA PHE A 108 -4.29 7.63 5.77
C PHE A 108 -5.74 7.63 6.25
N ILE A 109 -6.35 8.81 6.21
CA ILE A 109 -7.74 9.06 6.60
C ILE A 109 -8.53 9.22 5.31
N GLU A 110 -9.48 8.32 5.07
CA GLU A 110 -10.36 8.37 3.90
C GLU A 110 -11.54 9.29 4.16
N PHE A 111 -11.97 10.00 3.11
CA PHE A 111 -13.14 10.84 3.13
C PHE A 111 -14.23 10.31 2.20
N ASP A 112 -15.49 10.40 2.63
CA ASP A 112 -16.63 10.21 1.76
C ASP A 112 -16.86 11.43 0.85
N LYS A 113 -17.87 11.33 -0.04
CA LYS A 113 -18.25 12.39 -0.98
C LYS A 113 -18.72 13.69 -0.30
N ASP A 114 -19.13 13.62 0.96
CA ASP A 114 -19.65 14.75 1.74
C ASP A 114 -18.54 15.36 2.63
N GLY A 115 -17.31 14.80 2.56
CA GLY A 115 -16.13 15.26 3.29
C GLY A 115 -16.02 14.71 4.71
N ASN A 116 -16.86 13.73 5.09
CA ASN A 116 -16.75 13.09 6.40
C ASN A 116 -15.71 11.99 6.37
N ILE A 117 -15.11 11.70 7.53
CA ILE A 117 -14.20 10.56 7.67
C ILE A 117 -15.00 9.27 7.47
N SER A 118 -14.61 8.49 6.46
CA SER A 118 -15.20 7.19 6.14
C SER A 118 -14.35 6.02 6.64
N GLY A 119 -13.04 6.24 6.82
CA GLY A 119 -12.10 5.21 7.21
C GLY A 119 -10.76 5.76 7.70
N ILE A 120 -10.05 4.94 8.46
CA ILE A 120 -8.64 5.16 8.82
C ILE A 120 -7.92 3.86 8.50
N VAL A 121 -6.85 3.96 7.70
CA VAL A 121 -6.06 2.82 7.25
C VAL A 121 -4.61 3.03 7.65
N ASP A 122 -4.06 2.04 8.34
CA ASP A 122 -2.69 2.00 8.83
C ASP A 122 -2.05 0.62 8.54
N GLY A 123 -0.82 0.42 9.00
CA GLY A 123 -0.11 -0.83 8.79
C GLY A 123 -0.79 -2.05 9.41
N GLU A 124 -1.35 -1.93 10.62
CA GLU A 124 -1.99 -3.04 11.32
C GLU A 124 -3.31 -3.45 10.65
N SER A 125 -4.17 -2.48 10.34
CA SER A 125 -5.42 -2.73 9.62
C SER A 125 -5.16 -3.30 8.22
N THR A 126 -4.12 -2.84 7.53
CA THR A 126 -3.71 -3.39 6.23
C THR A 126 -3.23 -4.84 6.35
N LEU A 127 -2.42 -5.16 7.36
CA LEU A 127 -1.96 -6.52 7.61
C LEU A 127 -3.12 -7.47 7.91
N ASN A 128 -4.05 -7.03 8.75
CA ASN A 128 -5.26 -7.78 9.07
C ASN A 128 -6.12 -8.03 7.84
N ALA A 129 -6.29 -7.03 6.97
CA ALA A 129 -7.00 -7.16 5.70
C ALA A 129 -6.29 -8.15 4.76
N TYR A 130 -4.96 -8.07 4.64
CA TYR A 130 -4.16 -8.98 3.82
C TYR A 130 -4.30 -10.43 4.27
N PHE A 131 -4.24 -10.72 5.57
CA PHE A 131 -4.48 -12.06 6.09
C PHE A 131 -5.92 -12.55 5.90
N ALA A 132 -6.91 -11.67 6.08
CA ALA A 132 -8.30 -12.02 5.81
C ALA A 132 -8.53 -12.37 4.33
N LEU A 133 -7.88 -11.66 3.40
CA LEU A 133 -7.91 -11.95 1.98
C LEU A 133 -7.19 -13.27 1.64
N CYS A 134 -6.08 -13.58 2.32
CA CYS A 134 -5.42 -14.89 2.19
C CYS A 134 -6.39 -16.01 2.59
N ASP A 135 -7.01 -15.91 3.76
CA ASP A 135 -7.95 -16.91 4.26
C ASP A 135 -9.15 -17.08 3.32
N ALA A 136 -9.74 -15.97 2.85
CA ALA A 136 -10.87 -15.99 1.94
C ALA A 136 -10.53 -16.63 0.58
N ALA A 137 -9.29 -16.50 0.13
CA ALA A 137 -8.80 -17.12 -1.11
C ALA A 137 -8.30 -18.56 -0.91
N GLY A 138 -8.26 -19.08 0.33
CA GLY A 138 -7.67 -20.38 0.65
C GLY A 138 -6.14 -20.40 0.46
N ILE A 139 -5.49 -19.24 0.51
CA ILE A 139 -4.04 -19.08 0.38
C ILE A 139 -3.43 -19.07 1.78
N PRO A 140 -2.34 -19.84 2.03
CA PRO A 140 -1.64 -19.77 3.31
C PRO A 140 -1.15 -18.36 3.61
N ARG A 141 -1.35 -17.91 4.85
CA ARG A 141 -0.80 -16.63 5.32
C ARG A 141 0.74 -16.69 5.29
N PRO A 142 1.42 -15.67 4.74
CA PRO A 142 2.88 -15.65 4.71
C PRO A 142 3.47 -15.34 6.10
N ASP A 143 4.66 -15.87 6.37
CA ASP A 143 5.45 -15.69 7.59
C ASP A 143 6.66 -14.74 7.42
N GLY A 144 6.89 -14.24 6.20
CA GLY A 144 8.03 -13.38 5.83
C GLY A 144 7.79 -11.86 5.87
N ILE A 145 6.65 -11.40 6.39
CA ILE A 145 6.36 -9.95 6.50
C ILE A 145 7.30 -9.33 7.53
N LEU A 146 8.03 -8.29 7.13
CA LEU A 146 9.04 -7.66 7.98
C LEU A 146 8.40 -6.80 9.08
N PRO A 147 9.02 -6.72 10.28
CA PRO A 147 8.60 -5.81 11.34
C PRO A 147 9.12 -4.37 11.17
#